data_AF-A0A1H3ADU2-F1
#
_entry.id   AF-A0A1H3ADU2-F1
#
_cell.length_a   1.000
_cell.length_b   1.000
_cell.length_c   1.000
_cell.angle_alpha   90.00
_cell.angle_beta   90.00
_cell.angle_gamma   90.00
#
_symmetry.space_group_name_H-M   'P 1'
#
loop_
_entity.id
_entity.type
_entity.pdbx_description
1 polymer ?
#
loop_
_entity_poly.entity_id
_entity_poly.type
_entity_poly.pdbx_seq_one_letter_code
_entity_poly.pdbx_strand_id
1 'polypeptide(L)'
;MAKSELRPKIVKLAKMVGGVAGAMNKIDGDQPEYYALDGVVTDEMADVALVMGLRKPRTFEYILKKCKRTPEDTQRILDELTQVGVAKVWTDRSDGKPRYFVNIFAPGMLEMMVNNREQLAAHPEIGRAFEEYTRRRLAPMAAMFPEGMAMMRIIPVEDAVKDDPGVQPWEKLSYYLDKYDTFSVSDCSCRQSRKVMGDGCGHLDKDICIQMGTGAEYYIKTGRGRQISREEAEEILKFAEDNGLMHEMPATEELGESAAICNCCSCSCFSMRLATYFETPDAIRSNYTAVVEPLDCVACGQCVENCPTNALKLGHSLCATRPVAPKKPAPTARDHAWSEKNWNVDYRTNREDVAPEGTAPCKTACPAHIAVQGYIKLAAQGRYTEALELIKKENPFPAVCGRICPHGCEDECTRGNIDEPIAIDEIKKFIADQELDTEKRFVPKKRYHLGNKIAIIGGGPAGLACAYYLALDDYAVTVFEREEKLGGMLAMGIPAFRLEKEVLDAEIDVLRQLGVQFKTGVNVGEDITLDDLRA
;
A
#
# COMPACT_ATOMS: atom_id res chain seq x y z
N MET A 1 1.31 20.00 -31.30
CA MET A 1 2.55 20.64 -30.80
C MET A 1 3.63 20.41 -31.84
N ALA A 2 4.35 21.45 -32.26
CA ALA A 2 5.49 21.27 -33.16
C ALA A 2 6.49 20.32 -32.50
N LYS A 3 6.87 19.22 -33.16
CA LYS A 3 7.89 18.30 -32.65
C LYS A 3 9.18 19.10 -32.47
N SER A 4 9.58 19.39 -31.24
CA SER A 4 10.91 19.93 -30.97
C SER A 4 11.94 18.99 -31.59
N GLU A 5 12.98 19.57 -32.18
CA GLU A 5 14.07 18.79 -32.74
C GLU A 5 14.72 17.96 -31.63
N LEU A 6 14.83 16.64 -31.84
CA LEU A 6 15.35 15.74 -30.81
C LEU A 6 16.79 16.08 -30.47
N ARG A 7 17.06 16.23 -29.17
CA ARG A 7 18.42 16.51 -28.67
C ARG A 7 19.28 15.25 -28.76
N PRO A 8 20.31 15.20 -29.63
CA PRO A 8 21.04 13.95 -29.89
C PRO A 8 21.73 13.36 -28.67
N LYS A 9 22.16 14.19 -27.71
CA LYS A 9 22.80 13.76 -26.46
C LYS A 9 21.79 13.12 -25.50
N ILE A 10 20.59 13.68 -25.40
CA ILE A 10 19.50 13.10 -24.60
C ILE A 10 19.05 11.77 -25.19
N VAL A 11 18.92 11.68 -26.51
CA VAL A 11 18.64 10.40 -27.19
C VAL A 11 19.70 9.33 -26.86
N LYS A 12 20.99 9.70 -26.84
CA LYS A 12 22.06 8.77 -26.45
C LYS A 12 21.96 8.35 -24.99
N LEU A 13 21.68 9.28 -24.09
CA LEU A 13 21.51 8.98 -22.66
C LEU A 13 20.30 8.06 -22.44
N ALA A 14 19.15 8.37 -23.04
CA ALA A 14 17.93 7.56 -23.01
C ALA A 14 18.20 6.11 -23.46
N LYS A 15 18.95 5.92 -24.56
CA LYS A 15 19.36 4.59 -25.03
C LYS A 15 20.24 3.86 -24.02
N MET A 16 21.17 4.57 -23.38
CA MET A 16 22.08 3.98 -22.39
C MET A 16 21.33 3.54 -21.12
N VAL A 17 20.46 4.38 -20.58
CA VAL A 17 19.75 4.12 -19.31
C VAL A 17 18.64 3.08 -19.47
N GLY A 18 18.04 2.99 -20.66
CA GLY A 18 17.08 1.93 -21.00
C GLY A 18 17.72 0.54 -21.18
N GLY A 19 19.05 0.41 -21.11
CA GLY A 19 19.75 -0.88 -21.22
C GLY A 19 19.45 -1.61 -22.53
N VAL A 20 19.11 -2.91 -22.43
CA VAL A 20 18.74 -3.73 -23.61
C VAL A 20 17.51 -3.15 -24.32
N ALA A 21 16.49 -2.75 -23.56
CA ALA A 21 15.29 -2.14 -24.12
C ALA A 21 15.62 -0.82 -24.84
N GLY A 22 16.42 0.04 -24.22
CA GLY A 22 16.87 1.30 -24.84
C GLY A 22 17.70 1.09 -26.11
N ALA A 23 18.52 0.03 -26.15
CA ALA A 23 19.33 -0.31 -27.32
C ALA A 23 18.51 -0.86 -28.50
N MET A 24 17.45 -1.63 -28.22
CA MET A 24 16.61 -2.26 -29.24
C MET A 24 15.53 -1.34 -29.80
N ASN A 25 15.09 -0.34 -29.02
CA ASN A 25 13.99 0.53 -29.39
C ASN A 25 14.44 1.82 -30.08
N LYS A 26 13.60 2.31 -31.01
CA LYS A 26 13.77 3.65 -31.57
C LYS A 26 13.35 4.68 -30.51
N ILE A 27 14.31 5.49 -30.07
CA ILE A 27 14.06 6.62 -29.17
C ILE A 27 13.68 7.84 -30.00
N ASP A 28 12.44 8.27 -29.89
CA ASP A 28 11.89 9.52 -30.42
C ASP A 28 11.23 10.34 -29.30
N GLY A 29 10.66 11.50 -29.65
CA GLY A 29 10.12 12.45 -28.67
C GLY A 29 8.91 11.94 -27.90
N ASP A 30 8.27 10.89 -28.41
CA ASP A 30 7.07 10.29 -27.82
C ASP A 30 7.43 9.10 -26.90
N GLN A 31 8.73 8.76 -26.76
CA GLN A 31 9.20 7.68 -25.87
C GLN A 31 9.41 8.18 -24.43
N PRO A 32 8.98 7.41 -23.42
CA PRO A 32 9.13 7.78 -22.01
C PRO A 32 10.58 7.97 -21.58
N GLU A 33 11.51 7.21 -22.16
CA GLU A 33 12.95 7.37 -21.89
C GLU A 33 13.49 8.73 -22.33
N TYR A 34 12.89 9.34 -23.36
CA TYR A 34 13.31 10.65 -23.85
C TYR A 34 12.63 11.77 -23.08
N TYR A 35 11.30 11.82 -23.08
CA TYR A 35 10.59 12.99 -22.56
C TYR A 35 10.73 13.14 -21.03
N ALA A 36 11.02 12.06 -20.28
CA ALA A 36 11.37 12.17 -18.87
C ALA A 36 12.67 12.95 -18.64
N LEU A 37 13.65 12.80 -19.55
CA LEU A 37 14.96 13.41 -19.44
C LEU A 37 15.01 14.79 -20.11
N ASP A 38 14.24 15.00 -21.18
CA ASP A 38 14.35 16.19 -22.03
C ASP A 38 14.09 17.50 -21.26
N GLY A 39 13.08 17.49 -20.37
CA GLY A 39 12.71 18.65 -19.57
C GLY A 39 13.69 18.99 -18.44
N VAL A 40 14.51 18.04 -17.99
CA VAL A 40 15.31 18.16 -16.75
C VAL A 40 16.81 17.98 -16.93
N VAL A 41 17.25 17.34 -18.01
CA VAL A 41 18.68 17.05 -18.26
C VAL A 41 19.20 17.96 -19.36
N THR A 42 20.25 18.72 -19.05
CA THR A 42 20.96 19.53 -20.05
C THR A 42 21.91 18.70 -20.91
N ASP A 43 22.34 19.26 -22.04
CA ASP A 43 23.30 18.57 -22.93
C ASP A 43 24.67 18.35 -22.25
N GLU A 44 25.04 19.22 -21.32
CA GLU A 44 26.28 19.06 -20.53
C GLU A 44 26.16 17.93 -19.52
N MET A 45 25.02 17.85 -18.82
CA MET A 45 24.70 16.76 -17.91
C MET A 45 24.74 15.40 -18.63
N ALA A 46 24.15 15.34 -19.83
CA ALA A 46 24.15 14.12 -20.63
C ALA A 46 25.56 13.68 -21.04
N ASP A 47 26.44 14.61 -21.42
CA ASP A 47 27.85 14.27 -21.74
C ASP A 47 28.56 13.63 -20.54
N VAL A 48 28.39 14.20 -19.34
CA VAL A 48 29.02 13.68 -18.12
C VAL A 48 28.43 12.32 -17.73
N ALA A 49 27.11 12.17 -17.79
CA ALA A 49 26.45 10.89 -17.49
C ALA A 49 26.87 9.77 -18.45
N LEU A 50 27.00 10.07 -19.75
CA LEU A 50 27.47 9.11 -20.76
C LEU A 50 28.91 8.64 -20.51
N VAL A 51 29.78 9.51 -19.97
CA VAL A 51 31.15 9.16 -19.60
C VAL A 51 31.19 8.17 -18.43
N MET A 52 30.27 8.30 -17.47
CA MET A 52 30.20 7.39 -16.33
C MET A 52 29.88 5.96 -16.78
N GLY A 53 28.96 5.85 -17.75
CA GLY A 53 28.44 4.61 -18.27
C GLY A 53 27.38 3.98 -17.37
N LEU A 54 26.61 3.04 -17.93
CA LEU A 54 25.54 2.35 -17.22
C LEU A 54 26.09 1.39 -16.16
N ARG A 55 25.57 1.48 -14.93
CA ARG A 55 25.85 0.60 -13.79
C ARG A 55 27.33 0.39 -13.47
N LYS A 56 28.15 1.45 -13.58
CA LYS A 56 29.58 1.42 -13.24
C LYS A 56 29.91 2.51 -12.22
N PRO A 57 30.28 2.16 -10.98
CA PRO A 57 30.71 3.15 -9.99
C PRO A 57 31.98 3.84 -10.47
N ARG A 58 31.98 5.18 -10.51
CA ARG A 58 33.12 6.00 -10.94
C ARG A 58 33.55 6.96 -9.84
N THR A 59 34.85 7.22 -9.78
CA THR A 59 35.40 8.28 -8.93
C THR A 59 35.31 9.63 -9.64
N PHE A 60 35.38 10.72 -8.88
CA PHE A 60 35.46 12.07 -9.44
C PHE A 60 36.65 12.22 -10.41
N GLU A 61 37.83 11.70 -10.04
CA GLU A 61 39.04 11.81 -10.84
C GLU A 61 38.93 11.09 -12.19
N TYR A 62 38.22 9.96 -12.24
CA TYR A 62 37.91 9.27 -13.48
C TYR A 62 37.06 10.15 -14.41
N ILE A 63 36.00 10.74 -13.86
CA ILE A 63 35.04 11.56 -14.60
C ILE A 63 35.73 12.83 -15.12
N LEU A 64 36.49 13.51 -14.26
CA LEU A 64 37.26 14.71 -14.60
C LEU A 64 38.22 14.45 -15.77
N LYS A 65 39.02 13.37 -15.68
CA LYS A 65 39.98 12.98 -16.73
C LYS A 65 39.31 12.70 -18.08
N LYS A 66 38.08 12.18 -18.07
CA LYS A 66 37.35 11.78 -19.29
C LYS A 66 36.53 12.91 -19.88
N CYS A 67 35.93 13.78 -19.07
CA CYS A 67 35.07 14.87 -19.52
C CYS A 67 35.86 16.08 -20.06
N LYS A 68 37.16 16.20 -19.73
CA LYS A 68 38.03 17.33 -20.13
C LYS A 68 37.44 18.70 -19.74
N ARG A 69 36.74 18.76 -18.61
CA ARG A 69 36.16 19.97 -18.01
C ARG A 69 37.01 20.44 -16.83
N THR A 70 36.75 21.64 -16.32
CA THR A 70 37.36 22.10 -15.07
C THR A 70 36.85 21.26 -13.89
N PRO A 71 37.61 21.15 -12.79
CA PRO A 71 37.13 20.50 -11.57
C PRO A 71 35.82 21.09 -11.06
N GLU A 72 35.70 22.42 -11.07
CA GLU A 72 34.53 23.16 -10.58
C GLU A 72 33.29 22.87 -11.43
N ASP A 73 33.41 22.93 -12.76
CA ASP A 73 32.30 22.61 -13.67
C ASP A 73 31.88 21.14 -13.56
N THR A 74 32.85 20.23 -13.42
CA THR A 74 32.58 18.80 -13.27
C THR A 74 31.80 18.54 -11.99
N GLN A 75 32.20 19.15 -10.87
CA GLN A 75 31.51 18.99 -9.59
C GLN A 75 30.09 19.57 -9.65
N ARG A 76 29.93 20.79 -10.20
CA ARG A 76 28.60 21.40 -10.41
C ARG A 76 27.65 20.47 -11.19
N ILE A 77 28.11 19.94 -12.33
CA ILE A 77 27.27 19.05 -13.17
C ILE A 77 26.96 17.73 -12.45
N LEU A 78 27.89 17.20 -11.67
CA LEU A 78 27.64 15.98 -10.87
C LEU A 78 26.60 16.22 -9.79
N ASP A 79 26.67 17.37 -9.10
CA ASP A 79 25.66 17.77 -8.12
C ASP A 79 24.29 17.94 -8.79
N GLU A 80 24.22 18.59 -9.95
CA GLU A 80 22.98 18.70 -10.75
C GLU A 80 22.44 17.32 -11.15
N LEU A 81 23.29 16.41 -11.67
CA LEU A 81 22.90 15.05 -12.07
C LEU A 81 22.36 14.23 -10.89
N THR A 82 22.94 14.43 -9.70
CA THR A 82 22.47 13.85 -8.45
C THR A 82 21.16 14.47 -7.98
N GLN A 83 20.98 15.78 -8.13
CA GLN A 83 19.73 16.44 -7.75
C GLN A 83 18.57 16.10 -8.70
N VAL A 84 18.81 15.88 -10.00
CA VAL A 84 17.73 15.46 -10.91
C VAL A 84 17.41 13.97 -10.83
N GLY A 85 18.33 13.15 -10.31
CA GLY A 85 18.12 11.70 -10.12
C GLY A 85 18.74 10.80 -11.19
N VAL A 86 19.54 11.35 -12.09
CA VAL A 86 20.23 10.59 -13.15
C VAL A 86 21.46 9.86 -12.58
N ALA A 87 22.16 10.45 -11.62
CA ALA A 87 23.34 9.87 -10.99
C ALA A 87 23.16 9.69 -9.47
N LYS A 88 23.26 8.44 -9.00
CA LYS A 88 23.39 8.14 -7.58
C LYS A 88 24.80 8.48 -7.10
N VAL A 89 24.92 9.03 -5.91
CA VAL A 89 26.20 9.26 -5.22
C VAL A 89 26.16 8.70 -3.80
N TRP A 90 27.24 8.06 -3.38
CA TRP A 90 27.46 7.58 -2.00
C TRP A 90 28.93 7.67 -1.63
N THR A 91 29.25 7.48 -0.35
CA THR A 91 30.64 7.45 0.12
C THR A 91 31.13 6.01 0.19
N ASP A 92 32.19 5.68 -0.55
CA ASP A 92 32.79 4.35 -0.52
C ASP A 92 33.54 4.16 0.80
N ARG A 93 33.17 3.14 1.59
CA ARG A 93 33.74 2.91 2.92
C ARG A 93 35.21 2.50 2.88
N SER A 94 35.70 1.99 1.75
CA SER A 94 37.08 1.53 1.63
C SER A 94 38.10 2.68 1.56
N ASP A 95 37.72 3.83 0.99
CA ASP A 95 38.61 4.97 0.79
C ASP A 95 38.02 6.32 1.22
N GLY A 96 36.78 6.35 1.70
CA GLY A 96 36.07 7.56 2.15
C GLY A 96 35.75 8.54 1.01
N LYS A 97 35.85 8.12 -0.26
CA LYS A 97 35.64 9.01 -1.42
C LYS A 97 34.25 8.83 -2.05
N PRO A 98 33.70 9.87 -2.69
CA PRO A 98 32.44 9.75 -3.40
C PRO A 98 32.57 8.81 -4.61
N ARG A 99 31.52 8.03 -4.82
CA ARG A 99 31.30 7.24 -6.04
C ARG A 99 30.03 7.70 -6.71
N TYR A 100 30.09 7.87 -8.02
CA TYR A 100 28.98 8.27 -8.85
C TYR A 100 28.56 7.11 -9.76
N PHE A 101 27.26 6.91 -9.94
CA PHE A 101 26.71 5.76 -10.66
C PHE A 101 25.44 6.15 -11.42
N VAL A 102 25.40 5.88 -12.73
CA VAL A 102 24.17 6.00 -13.51
C VAL A 102 23.40 4.68 -13.42
N ASN A 103 22.19 4.76 -12.87
CA ASN A 103 21.29 3.64 -12.71
C ASN A 103 20.62 3.24 -14.03
N ILE A 104 20.03 2.04 -14.08
CA ILE A 104 19.04 1.74 -15.13
C ILE A 104 17.81 2.61 -14.95
N PHE A 105 17.01 2.73 -16.00
CA PHE A 105 15.88 3.64 -16.01
C PHE A 105 14.83 3.27 -14.95
N ALA A 106 14.45 1.99 -14.87
CA ALA A 106 13.68 1.42 -13.77
C ALA A 106 14.05 -0.09 -13.58
N PRO A 107 14.17 -0.60 -12.34
CA PRO A 107 14.14 0.17 -11.09
C PRO A 107 15.41 1.00 -10.87
N GLY A 108 15.27 2.26 -10.48
CA GLY A 108 16.37 3.17 -10.17
C GLY A 108 16.09 4.64 -10.50
N MET A 109 16.41 5.06 -11.72
CA MET A 109 16.43 6.48 -12.11
C MET A 109 15.06 7.14 -11.98
N LEU A 110 14.01 6.53 -12.52
CA LEU A 110 12.66 7.11 -12.50
C LEU A 110 12.11 7.28 -11.08
N GLU A 111 12.36 6.33 -10.18
CA GLU A 111 12.02 6.45 -8.76
C GLU A 111 12.69 7.68 -8.15
N MET A 112 13.98 7.85 -8.38
CA MET A 112 14.75 9.01 -7.88
C MET A 112 14.27 10.33 -8.51
N MET A 113 13.90 10.33 -9.79
CA MET A 113 13.37 11.51 -10.47
C MET A 113 12.00 11.92 -9.91
N VAL A 114 11.12 10.94 -9.67
CA VAL A 114 9.77 11.16 -9.13
C VAL A 114 9.79 11.54 -7.66
N ASN A 115 10.71 10.99 -6.86
CA ASN A 115 10.83 11.35 -5.44
C ASN A 115 11.38 12.76 -5.20
N ASN A 116 11.88 13.45 -6.22
CA ASN A 116 12.11 14.89 -6.14
C ASN A 116 10.78 15.63 -6.36
N ARG A 117 10.14 16.08 -5.27
CA ARG A 117 8.81 16.70 -5.28
C ARG A 117 8.74 17.98 -6.11
N GLU A 118 9.75 18.83 -6.01
CA GLU A 118 9.81 20.09 -6.77
C GLU A 118 9.95 19.82 -8.27
N GLN A 119 10.83 18.87 -8.62
CA GLN A 119 10.99 18.42 -9.99
C GLN A 119 9.72 17.79 -10.54
N LEU A 120 9.06 16.91 -9.79
CA LEU A 120 7.82 16.26 -10.24
C LEU A 120 6.67 17.27 -10.42
N ALA A 121 6.59 18.28 -9.55
CA ALA A 121 5.61 19.35 -9.68
C ALA A 121 5.86 20.22 -10.93
N ALA A 122 7.13 20.50 -11.25
CA ALA A 122 7.51 21.24 -12.46
C ALA A 122 7.40 20.40 -13.74
N HIS A 123 7.63 19.09 -13.64
CA HIS A 123 7.71 18.14 -14.75
C HIS A 123 6.84 16.89 -14.48
N PRO A 124 5.50 17.04 -14.43
CA PRO A 124 4.59 15.92 -14.16
C PRO A 124 4.67 14.81 -15.22
N GLU A 125 5.20 15.10 -16.41
CA GLU A 125 5.48 14.12 -17.45
C GLU A 125 6.43 13.00 -16.99
N ILE A 126 7.29 13.23 -15.99
CA ILE A 126 8.16 12.19 -15.43
C ILE A 126 7.34 11.07 -14.79
N GLY A 127 6.28 11.40 -14.05
CA GLY A 127 5.37 10.41 -13.46
C GLY A 127 4.67 9.57 -14.52
N ARG A 128 4.23 10.22 -15.61
CA ARG A 128 3.68 9.52 -16.79
C ARG A 128 4.73 8.62 -17.44
N ALA A 129 5.97 9.08 -17.58
CA ALA A 129 7.05 8.28 -18.14
C ALA A 129 7.29 7.00 -17.33
N PHE A 130 7.20 7.07 -16.01
CA PHE A 130 7.41 5.91 -15.15
C PHE A 130 6.33 4.84 -15.35
N GLU A 131 5.05 5.23 -15.40
CA GLU A 131 3.96 4.30 -15.73
C GLU A 131 4.16 3.68 -17.12
N GLU A 132 4.37 4.53 -18.14
CA GLU A 132 4.41 4.06 -19.53
C GLU A 132 5.64 3.20 -19.82
N TYR A 133 6.80 3.59 -19.28
CA TYR A 133 8.04 2.81 -19.44
C TYR A 133 7.86 1.42 -18.85
N THR A 134 7.42 1.33 -17.59
CA THR A 134 7.24 0.02 -16.95
C THR A 134 6.18 -0.81 -17.67
N ARG A 135 5.05 -0.22 -18.10
CA ARG A 135 4.02 -0.94 -18.87
C ARG A 135 4.55 -1.47 -20.20
N ARG A 136 5.16 -0.60 -21.01
CA ARG A 136 5.57 -0.94 -22.39
C ARG A 136 6.78 -1.84 -22.42
N ARG A 137 7.72 -1.68 -21.48
CA ARG A 137 8.99 -2.44 -21.48
C ARG A 137 8.88 -3.78 -20.73
N LEU A 138 8.03 -3.87 -19.71
CA LEU A 138 7.76 -5.17 -19.06
C LEU A 138 6.87 -6.06 -19.91
N ALA A 139 5.95 -5.51 -20.70
CA ALA A 139 5.02 -6.26 -21.54
C ALA A 139 5.62 -7.46 -22.31
N PRO A 140 6.69 -7.30 -23.12
CA PRO A 140 7.27 -8.44 -23.85
C PRO A 140 8.05 -9.41 -22.94
N MET A 141 8.45 -8.98 -21.74
CA MET A 141 9.26 -9.78 -20.81
C MET A 141 8.43 -10.48 -19.73
N ALA A 142 7.20 -10.03 -19.47
CA ALA A 142 6.38 -10.47 -18.33
C ALA A 142 6.24 -11.99 -18.26
N ALA A 143 5.94 -12.62 -19.39
CA ALA A 143 5.82 -14.08 -19.53
C ALA A 143 7.16 -14.83 -19.57
N MET A 144 8.29 -14.11 -19.74
CA MET A 144 9.62 -14.70 -19.89
C MET A 144 10.42 -14.73 -18.59
N PHE A 145 10.04 -13.94 -17.57
CA PHE A 145 10.72 -13.94 -16.29
C PHE A 145 10.68 -15.34 -15.66
N PRO A 146 11.79 -15.87 -15.13
CA PRO A 146 11.75 -17.08 -14.31
C PRO A 146 10.93 -16.88 -13.04
N GLU A 147 10.54 -17.98 -12.42
CA GLU A 147 9.72 -17.98 -11.20
C GLU A 147 10.45 -17.23 -10.07
N GLY A 148 9.81 -16.21 -9.50
CA GLY A 148 10.37 -15.37 -8.44
C GLY A 148 11.57 -14.49 -8.84
N MET A 149 11.93 -14.44 -10.12
CA MET A 149 13.13 -13.73 -10.62
C MET A 149 12.80 -12.55 -11.54
N ALA A 150 11.70 -11.84 -11.25
CA ALA A 150 11.50 -10.50 -11.79
C ALA A 150 12.54 -9.51 -11.23
N MET A 151 12.48 -8.25 -11.67
CA MET A 151 13.40 -7.19 -11.18
C MET A 151 13.15 -6.80 -9.71
N MET A 152 12.01 -7.22 -9.15
CA MET A 152 11.63 -7.05 -7.76
C MET A 152 11.24 -8.42 -7.20
N ARG A 153 11.47 -8.64 -5.91
CA ARG A 153 11.09 -9.85 -5.18
C ARG A 153 10.21 -9.51 -3.99
N ILE A 154 9.30 -10.42 -3.63
CA ILE A 154 8.44 -10.27 -2.46
C ILE A 154 9.12 -10.90 -1.25
N ILE A 155 9.10 -10.18 -0.13
CA ILE A 155 9.56 -10.69 1.17
C ILE A 155 8.33 -11.08 1.98
N PRO A 156 8.27 -12.28 2.57
CA PRO A 156 7.16 -12.65 3.43
C PRO A 156 7.09 -11.73 4.65
N VAL A 157 5.88 -11.55 5.19
CA VAL A 157 5.72 -10.97 6.54
C VAL A 157 6.44 -11.89 7.52
N GLU A 158 7.40 -11.35 8.25
CA GLU A 158 8.34 -12.16 9.03
C GLU A 158 7.62 -12.98 10.11
N ASP A 159 6.57 -12.43 10.72
CA ASP A 159 5.77 -13.13 11.72
C ASP A 159 5.11 -14.41 11.17
N ALA A 160 4.81 -14.45 9.87
CA ALA A 160 4.21 -15.62 9.21
C ALA A 160 5.21 -16.76 8.96
N VAL A 161 6.51 -16.49 9.04
CA VAL A 161 7.60 -17.46 8.79
C VAL A 161 8.54 -17.63 9.99
N LYS A 162 8.28 -16.97 11.12
CA LYS A 162 9.17 -16.98 12.30
C LYS A 162 9.38 -18.36 12.90
N ASP A 163 8.35 -19.21 12.83
CA ASP A 163 8.34 -20.56 13.42
C ASP A 163 8.87 -21.63 12.45
N ASP A 164 9.16 -21.27 11.20
CA ASP A 164 9.80 -22.17 10.23
C ASP A 164 11.31 -22.25 10.49
N PRO A 165 11.85 -23.40 10.93
CA PRO A 165 13.29 -23.55 11.14
C PRO A 165 14.12 -23.51 9.84
N GLY A 166 13.46 -23.68 8.68
CA GLY A 166 14.09 -23.65 7.35
C GLY A 166 14.22 -22.25 6.74
N VAL A 167 13.66 -21.22 7.39
CA VAL A 167 13.68 -19.85 6.87
C VAL A 167 15.09 -19.32 6.73
N GLN A 168 15.40 -18.83 5.53
CA GLN A 168 16.72 -18.28 5.23
C GLN A 168 16.82 -16.84 5.75
N PRO A 169 18.00 -16.36 6.18
CA PRO A 169 18.16 -15.01 6.71
C PRO A 169 17.66 -13.93 5.74
N TRP A 170 17.94 -14.06 4.44
CA TRP A 170 17.52 -13.10 3.42
C TRP A 170 16.01 -13.11 3.10
N GLU A 171 15.23 -13.99 3.72
CA GLU A 171 13.75 -13.96 3.70
C GLU A 171 13.16 -13.19 4.89
N LYS A 172 14.00 -12.72 5.82
CA LYS A 172 13.59 -11.94 7.00
C LYS A 172 13.83 -10.47 6.78
N LEU A 173 12.90 -9.62 7.21
CA LEU A 173 13.08 -8.16 7.21
C LEU A 173 14.13 -7.77 8.25
N SER A 174 14.10 -8.40 9.42
CA SER A 174 15.06 -8.18 10.52
C SER A 174 16.51 -8.34 10.08
N TYR A 175 16.79 -9.32 9.21
CA TYR A 175 18.13 -9.51 8.63
C TYR A 175 18.65 -8.25 7.94
N TYR A 176 17.83 -7.57 7.16
CA TYR A 176 18.23 -6.34 6.47
C TYR A 176 18.35 -5.16 7.43
N LEU A 177 17.44 -5.06 8.41
CA LEU A 177 17.48 -4.03 9.44
C LEU A 177 18.68 -4.15 10.37
N ASP A 178 19.19 -5.35 10.59
CA ASP A 178 20.38 -5.60 11.42
C ASP A 178 21.67 -5.46 10.62
N LYS A 179 21.62 -5.71 9.31
CA LYS A 179 22.77 -5.64 8.42
C LYS A 179 23.20 -4.20 8.12
N TYR A 180 22.24 -3.30 7.90
CA TYR A 180 22.52 -1.91 7.55
C TYR A 180 22.47 -1.00 8.78
N ASP A 181 23.27 0.07 8.76
CA ASP A 181 23.38 1.03 9.86
C ASP A 181 22.72 2.40 9.55
N THR A 182 22.33 2.60 8.28
CA THR A 182 21.82 3.87 7.77
C THR A 182 20.51 3.61 7.05
N PHE A 183 19.45 4.30 7.51
CA PHE A 183 18.11 4.16 6.99
C PHE A 183 17.53 5.53 6.62
N SER A 184 16.72 5.55 5.57
CA SER A 184 15.87 6.69 5.26
C SER A 184 14.50 6.22 4.83
N VAL A 185 13.51 7.08 5.00
CA VAL A 185 12.17 6.89 4.42
C VAL A 185 11.88 7.98 3.42
N SER A 186 11.22 7.60 2.32
CA SER A 186 10.75 8.50 1.29
C SER A 186 9.32 8.17 0.87
N ASP A 187 8.73 9.07 0.10
CA ASP A 187 7.42 8.87 -0.50
C ASP A 187 7.44 7.70 -1.51
N CYS A 188 6.32 7.00 -1.69
CA CYS A 188 6.18 6.00 -2.74
C CYS A 188 6.14 6.66 -4.13
N SER A 189 7.19 6.43 -4.92
CA SER A 189 7.32 6.93 -6.29
C SER A 189 6.18 6.46 -7.21
N CYS A 190 5.69 5.22 -7.05
CA CYS A 190 4.56 4.71 -7.82
C CYS A 190 3.26 5.47 -7.50
N ARG A 191 2.96 5.72 -6.22
CA ARG A 191 1.77 6.49 -5.80
C ARG A 191 1.87 7.95 -6.22
N GLN A 192 3.04 8.58 -6.11
CA GLN A 192 3.30 9.93 -6.60
C GLN A 192 3.06 10.05 -8.11
N SER A 193 3.57 9.08 -8.89
CA SER A 193 3.38 9.05 -10.35
C SER A 193 1.90 8.99 -10.73
N ARG A 194 1.14 8.10 -10.07
CA ARG A 194 -0.31 7.97 -10.27
C ARG A 194 -1.07 9.23 -9.88
N LYS A 195 -0.68 9.85 -8.76
CA LYS A 195 -1.30 11.09 -8.28
C LYS A 195 -1.18 12.23 -9.29
N VAL A 196 -0.01 12.45 -9.89
CA VAL A 196 0.16 13.50 -10.92
C VAL A 196 -0.52 13.17 -12.25
N MET A 197 -0.79 11.89 -12.50
CA MET A 197 -1.59 11.42 -13.64
C MET A 197 -3.11 11.54 -13.40
N GLY A 198 -3.54 11.87 -12.17
CA GLY A 198 -4.96 11.94 -11.80
C GLY A 198 -5.61 10.58 -11.56
N ASP A 199 -4.82 9.50 -11.45
CA ASP A 199 -5.30 8.12 -11.24
C ASP A 199 -4.74 7.51 -9.94
N GLY A 200 -4.58 8.31 -8.89
CA GLY A 200 -4.15 7.86 -7.57
C GLY A 200 -5.01 6.73 -6.99
N CYS A 201 -4.52 6.06 -5.95
CA CYS A 201 -5.34 5.19 -5.12
C CYS A 201 -5.27 5.65 -3.67
N GLY A 202 -6.33 5.44 -2.88
CA GLY A 202 -6.52 6.05 -1.55
C GLY A 202 -5.46 5.74 -0.48
N HIS A 203 -4.38 5.03 -0.82
CA HIS A 203 -3.23 4.84 0.05
C HIS A 203 -2.33 6.08 0.03
N LEU A 204 -1.82 6.46 1.20
CA LEU A 204 -0.91 7.59 1.30
C LEU A 204 0.40 7.36 0.55
N ASP A 205 0.90 8.41 -0.08
CA ASP A 205 2.19 8.40 -0.76
C ASP A 205 3.36 8.64 0.21
N LYS A 206 3.12 9.16 1.42
CA LYS A 206 4.16 9.62 2.35
C LYS A 206 4.83 8.52 3.14
N ASP A 207 6.14 8.70 3.34
CA ASP A 207 6.98 7.98 4.31
C ASP A 207 6.72 6.47 4.36
N ILE A 208 6.81 5.80 3.20
CA ILE A 208 6.41 4.40 3.07
C ILE A 208 7.45 3.55 2.32
N CYS A 209 8.39 4.15 1.60
CA CYS A 209 9.49 3.42 0.96
C CYS A 209 10.76 3.62 1.78
N ILE A 210 11.32 2.53 2.30
CA ILE A 210 12.55 2.55 3.10
C ILE A 210 13.75 2.34 2.18
N GLN A 211 14.80 3.10 2.38
CA GLN A 211 16.11 2.88 1.75
C GLN A 211 17.13 2.55 2.82
N MET A 212 18.15 1.79 2.43
CA MET A 212 19.16 1.24 3.34
C MET A 212 20.57 1.46 2.79
N GLY A 213 21.55 1.60 3.70
CA GLY A 213 22.96 1.75 3.36
C GLY A 213 23.22 2.87 2.35
N THR A 214 23.89 2.54 1.24
CA THR A 214 24.21 3.54 0.19
C THR A 214 22.96 4.14 -0.47
N GLY A 215 21.82 3.44 -0.45
CA GLY A 215 20.53 3.97 -0.88
C GLY A 215 20.07 5.08 0.04
N ALA A 216 20.09 4.84 1.35
CA ALA A 216 19.71 5.81 2.36
C ALA A 216 20.59 7.07 2.32
N GLU A 217 21.91 6.89 2.25
CA GLU A 217 22.88 8.01 2.15
C GLU A 217 22.52 8.98 1.01
N TYR A 218 22.15 8.45 -0.15
CA TYR A 218 21.76 9.24 -1.31
C TYR A 218 20.44 9.99 -1.09
N TYR A 219 19.42 9.32 -0.54
CA TYR A 219 18.11 9.94 -0.29
C TYR A 219 18.19 11.05 0.75
N ILE A 220 18.99 10.84 1.80
CA ILE A 220 19.27 11.85 2.84
C ILE A 220 20.02 13.04 2.22
N LYS A 221 21.13 12.78 1.50
CA LYS A 221 21.96 13.83 0.90
C LYS A 221 21.18 14.73 -0.08
N THR A 222 20.19 14.16 -0.76
CA THR A 222 19.42 14.89 -1.77
C THR A 222 18.07 15.42 -1.26
N GLY A 223 17.75 15.26 0.02
CA GLY A 223 16.50 15.72 0.61
C GLY A 223 15.24 15.00 0.10
N ARG A 224 15.39 13.88 -0.61
CA ARG A 224 14.28 13.05 -1.11
C ARG A 224 13.64 12.19 -0.04
N GLY A 225 14.43 11.85 0.97
CA GLY A 225 14.00 11.08 2.12
C GLY A 225 14.62 11.64 3.38
N ARG A 226 13.93 11.44 4.51
CA ARG A 226 14.44 11.79 5.83
C ARG A 226 15.14 10.58 6.43
N GLN A 227 16.18 10.83 7.21
CA GLN A 227 16.83 9.78 7.98
C GLN A 227 15.86 9.27 9.06
N ILE A 228 15.88 7.96 9.30
CA ILE A 228 15.07 7.28 10.31
C ILE A 228 15.95 6.38 11.17
N SER A 229 15.47 6.00 12.36
CA SER A 229 16.12 4.95 13.15
C SER A 229 15.71 3.56 12.65
N ARG A 230 16.39 2.52 13.16
CA ARG A 230 16.03 1.12 12.91
C ARG A 230 14.62 0.82 13.47
N GLU A 231 14.33 1.33 14.66
CA GLU A 231 13.04 1.16 15.34
C GLU A 231 11.91 1.82 14.53
N GLU A 232 12.14 3.03 14.02
CA GLU A 232 11.16 3.70 13.16
C GLU A 232 10.94 2.93 11.83
N ALA A 233 11.99 2.31 11.28
CA ALA A 233 11.84 1.44 10.12
C ALA A 233 10.94 0.22 10.42
N GLU A 234 11.09 -0.39 11.60
CA GLU A 234 10.22 -1.48 12.06
C GLU A 234 8.77 -1.00 12.24
N GLU A 235 8.55 0.18 12.79
CA GLU A 235 7.22 0.78 12.93
C GLU A 235 6.55 1.01 11.56
N ILE A 236 7.30 1.49 10.57
CA ILE A 236 6.80 1.68 9.20
C ILE A 236 6.46 0.34 8.54
N LEU A 237 7.30 -0.69 8.72
CA LEU A 237 7.03 -2.03 8.19
C LEU A 237 5.79 -2.65 8.84
N LYS A 238 5.67 -2.55 10.16
CA LYS A 238 4.49 -3.00 10.89
C LYS A 238 3.24 -2.25 10.45
N PHE A 239 3.34 -0.94 10.29
CA PHE A 239 2.26 -0.11 9.76
C PHE A 239 1.83 -0.62 8.37
N ALA A 240 2.78 -0.93 7.48
CA ALA A 240 2.50 -1.46 6.16
C ALA A 240 1.77 -2.82 6.22
N GLU A 241 2.21 -3.73 7.09
CA GLU A 241 1.58 -5.04 7.31
C GLU A 241 0.15 -4.93 7.84
N ASP A 242 -0.04 -4.12 8.88
CA ASP A 242 -1.35 -3.90 9.53
C ASP A 242 -2.35 -3.26 8.54
N ASN A 243 -1.87 -2.63 7.46
CA ASN A 243 -2.68 -2.02 6.39
C ASN A 243 -2.68 -2.84 5.08
N GLY A 244 -2.24 -4.10 5.10
CA GLY A 244 -2.33 -5.01 3.95
C GLY A 244 -1.41 -4.65 2.78
N LEU A 245 -0.34 -3.89 3.03
CA LEU A 245 0.70 -3.62 2.04
C LEU A 245 1.69 -4.79 1.95
N MET A 246 2.25 -4.99 0.76
CA MET A 246 3.19 -6.08 0.48
C MET A 246 4.62 -5.57 0.44
N HIS A 247 5.51 -6.26 1.14
CA HIS A 247 6.94 -5.95 1.14
C HIS A 247 7.62 -6.44 -0.13
N GLU A 248 8.25 -5.52 -0.86
CA GLU A 248 9.03 -5.80 -2.06
C GLU A 248 10.45 -5.24 -1.93
N MET A 249 11.43 -5.93 -2.50
CA MET A 249 12.82 -5.46 -2.59
C MET A 249 13.33 -5.59 -4.03
N PRO A 250 14.22 -4.70 -4.49
CA PRO A 250 14.93 -4.91 -5.74
C PRO A 250 15.67 -6.25 -5.76
N ALA A 251 15.52 -7.02 -6.83
CA ALA A 251 16.19 -8.31 -7.05
C ALA A 251 17.32 -8.19 -8.09
N THR A 252 17.87 -6.99 -8.25
CA THR A 252 18.92 -6.68 -9.23
C THR A 252 20.34 -6.80 -8.68
N GLU A 253 20.45 -7.13 -7.39
CA GLU A 253 21.67 -7.31 -6.61
C GLU A 253 21.81 -8.79 -6.19
N GLU A 254 22.92 -9.14 -5.56
CA GLU A 254 23.12 -10.50 -5.04
C GLU A 254 22.12 -10.82 -3.91
N LEU A 255 21.75 -12.09 -3.75
CA LEU A 255 20.83 -12.50 -2.68
C LEU A 255 21.42 -12.11 -1.31
N GLY A 256 20.59 -11.48 -0.47
CA GLY A 256 21.01 -10.92 0.81
C GLY A 256 21.50 -9.47 0.72
N GLU A 257 21.61 -8.88 -0.47
CA GLU A 257 21.82 -7.44 -0.67
C GLU A 257 20.52 -6.78 -1.16
N SER A 258 20.23 -5.58 -0.64
CA SER A 258 19.19 -4.71 -1.18
C SER A 258 19.40 -3.27 -0.74
N ALA A 259 19.13 -2.32 -1.65
CA ALA A 259 19.19 -0.90 -1.34
C ALA A 259 17.86 -0.32 -0.78
N ALA A 260 16.75 -1.07 -0.85
CA ALA A 260 15.44 -0.56 -0.48
C ALA A 260 14.42 -1.65 -0.10
N ILE A 261 13.44 -1.27 0.72
CA ILE A 261 12.22 -2.02 1.03
C ILE A 261 11.03 -1.15 0.62
N CYS A 262 10.22 -1.66 -0.30
CA CYS A 262 9.00 -1.00 -0.77
C CYS A 262 7.78 -1.65 -0.12
N ASN A 263 6.86 -0.82 0.39
CA ASN A 263 5.61 -1.25 1.01
C ASN A 263 4.46 -1.01 0.02
N CYS A 264 4.23 -1.99 -0.84
CA CYS A 264 3.48 -1.84 -2.08
C CYS A 264 1.99 -2.16 -1.93
N CYS A 265 1.15 -1.32 -2.55
CA CYS A 265 -0.26 -1.61 -2.78
C CYS A 265 -0.48 -2.08 -4.21
N SER A 266 -1.43 -2.99 -4.44
CA SER A 266 -1.76 -3.48 -5.78
C SER A 266 -2.35 -2.42 -6.70
N CYS A 267 -3.02 -1.41 -6.16
CA CYS A 267 -3.66 -0.37 -6.96
C CYS A 267 -2.69 0.55 -7.71
N SER A 268 -1.49 0.80 -7.18
CA SER A 268 -0.54 1.76 -7.75
C SER A 268 0.82 1.17 -8.11
N CYS A 269 1.27 0.09 -7.46
CA CYS A 269 2.63 -0.41 -7.64
C CYS A 269 2.87 -0.86 -9.09
N PHE A 270 3.92 -0.33 -9.72
CA PHE A 270 4.30 -0.72 -11.08
C PHE A 270 5.00 -2.07 -11.15
N SER A 271 5.52 -2.58 -10.04
CA SER A 271 6.09 -3.92 -9.93
C SER A 271 5.01 -5.00 -9.85
N MET A 272 4.05 -4.83 -8.93
CA MET A 272 2.89 -5.72 -8.76
C MET A 272 2.06 -5.93 -10.02
N ARG A 273 2.19 -5.03 -11.01
CA ARG A 273 1.54 -5.18 -12.31
C ARG A 273 1.92 -6.48 -13.03
N LEU A 274 3.07 -7.08 -12.74
CA LEU A 274 3.42 -8.41 -13.24
C LEU A 274 2.36 -9.43 -12.81
N ALA A 275 2.00 -9.44 -11.53
CA ALA A 275 0.96 -10.32 -11.02
C ALA A 275 -0.45 -9.89 -11.46
N THR A 276 -0.75 -8.58 -11.42
CA THR A 276 -2.13 -8.10 -11.60
C THR A 276 -2.49 -7.73 -13.02
N TYR A 277 -1.67 -6.95 -13.72
CA TYR A 277 -1.96 -6.48 -15.09
C TYR A 277 -1.56 -7.52 -16.14
N PHE A 278 -0.37 -8.10 -16.02
CA PHE A 278 0.14 -9.08 -16.98
C PHE A 278 -0.30 -10.52 -16.66
N GLU A 279 -0.96 -10.76 -15.52
CA GLU A 279 -1.43 -12.08 -15.08
C GLU A 279 -0.30 -13.12 -15.03
N THR A 280 0.89 -12.71 -14.57
CA THR A 280 2.06 -13.57 -14.32
C THR A 280 2.49 -13.50 -12.85
N PRO A 281 1.65 -14.00 -11.91
CA PRO A 281 1.90 -13.87 -10.47
C PRO A 281 3.12 -14.65 -9.97
N ASP A 282 3.53 -15.67 -10.71
CA ASP A 282 4.71 -16.47 -10.43
C ASP A 282 6.04 -15.74 -10.73
N ALA A 283 6.02 -14.71 -11.60
CA ALA A 283 7.20 -13.88 -11.86
C ALA A 283 7.58 -13.03 -10.65
N ILE A 284 6.60 -12.63 -9.84
CA ILE A 284 6.79 -11.84 -8.62
C ILE A 284 6.07 -12.52 -7.45
N ARG A 285 6.78 -13.44 -6.79
CA ARG A 285 6.27 -14.24 -5.66
C ARG A 285 7.27 -14.30 -4.53
N SER A 286 6.78 -14.64 -3.34
CA SER A 286 7.63 -15.10 -2.24
C SER A 286 8.06 -16.56 -2.48
N ASN A 287 9.13 -16.98 -1.80
CA ASN A 287 9.51 -18.37 -1.65
C ASN A 287 8.50 -19.18 -0.80
N TYR A 288 7.60 -18.47 -0.10
CA TYR A 288 6.54 -19.04 0.71
C TYR A 288 5.19 -18.96 0.01
N THR A 289 4.35 -19.96 0.23
CA THR A 289 2.97 -20.00 -0.27
C THR A 289 2.04 -20.26 0.91
N ALA A 290 1.03 -19.40 1.08
CA ALA A 290 -0.01 -19.63 2.07
C ALA A 290 -0.86 -20.84 1.67
N VAL A 291 -1.07 -21.77 2.61
CA VAL A 291 -1.91 -22.95 2.44
C VAL A 291 -3.08 -22.84 3.40
N VAL A 292 -4.26 -23.25 2.93
CA VAL A 292 -5.48 -23.27 3.74
C VAL A 292 -5.61 -24.64 4.38
N GLU A 293 -5.57 -24.69 5.71
CA GLU A 293 -5.93 -25.89 6.47
C GLU A 293 -7.46 -25.95 6.66
N PRO A 294 -8.16 -26.98 6.11
CA PRO A 294 -9.62 -26.99 6.08
C PRO A 294 -10.30 -26.95 7.46
N LEU A 295 -9.66 -27.49 8.51
CA LEU A 295 -10.22 -27.52 9.87
C LEU A 295 -10.07 -26.18 10.61
N ASP A 296 -9.12 -25.35 10.18
CA ASP A 296 -8.83 -24.05 10.79
C ASP A 296 -9.53 -22.91 10.05
N CYS A 297 -9.74 -23.07 8.75
CA CYS A 297 -10.44 -22.09 7.92
C CYS A 297 -11.95 -22.11 8.18
N VAL A 298 -12.52 -20.95 8.51
CA VAL A 298 -13.97 -20.73 8.64
C VAL A 298 -14.55 -19.88 7.50
N ALA A 299 -13.78 -19.72 6.41
CA ALA A 299 -14.15 -18.90 5.26
C ALA A 299 -14.57 -17.46 5.62
N CYS A 300 -13.90 -16.83 6.60
CA CYS A 300 -14.23 -15.48 7.07
C CYS A 300 -13.97 -14.35 6.05
N GLY A 301 -13.16 -14.62 5.03
CA GLY A 301 -12.88 -13.68 3.93
C GLY A 301 -11.69 -12.76 4.11
N GLN A 302 -11.10 -12.66 5.31
CA GLN A 302 -10.03 -11.69 5.57
C GLN A 302 -8.79 -11.89 4.69
N CYS A 303 -8.39 -13.14 4.42
CA CYS A 303 -7.27 -13.41 3.51
C CYS A 303 -7.58 -13.01 2.06
N VAL A 304 -8.84 -13.09 1.65
CA VAL A 304 -9.28 -12.68 0.32
C VAL A 304 -9.26 -11.16 0.23
N GLU A 305 -9.94 -10.47 1.14
CA GLU A 305 -10.06 -9.00 1.22
C GLU A 305 -8.68 -8.31 1.27
N ASN A 306 -7.73 -8.90 1.99
CA ASN A 306 -6.39 -8.35 2.14
C ASN A 306 -5.41 -8.78 1.04
N CYS A 307 -5.74 -9.78 0.20
CA CYS A 307 -4.83 -10.26 -0.82
C CYS A 307 -4.56 -9.17 -1.87
N PRO A 308 -3.33 -8.64 -2.00
CA PRO A 308 -3.08 -7.51 -2.90
C PRO A 308 -3.37 -7.88 -4.36
N THR A 309 -3.04 -9.11 -4.77
CA THR A 309 -3.20 -9.58 -6.15
C THR A 309 -4.56 -10.17 -6.47
N ASN A 310 -5.51 -10.19 -5.52
CA ASN A 310 -6.81 -10.86 -5.67
C ASN A 310 -6.67 -12.33 -6.11
N ALA A 311 -5.62 -13.01 -5.64
CA ALA A 311 -5.30 -14.39 -5.99
C ALA A 311 -6.27 -15.42 -5.38
N LEU A 312 -6.98 -15.05 -4.33
CA LEU A 312 -7.96 -15.88 -3.64
C LEU A 312 -9.35 -15.30 -3.83
N LYS A 313 -10.36 -16.16 -3.90
CA LYS A 313 -11.78 -15.80 -3.86
C LYS A 313 -12.49 -16.66 -2.83
N LEU A 314 -13.46 -16.07 -2.12
CA LEU A 314 -14.43 -16.85 -1.37
C LEU A 314 -15.32 -17.60 -2.36
N GLY A 315 -15.62 -18.86 -2.06
CA GLY A 315 -16.46 -19.68 -2.91
C GLY A 315 -17.44 -20.51 -2.08
N HIS A 316 -17.76 -21.69 -2.59
CA HIS A 316 -18.72 -22.60 -1.97
C HIS A 316 -18.59 -22.75 -0.46
N SER A 317 -19.74 -22.88 0.21
CA SER A 317 -19.82 -23.18 1.63
C SER A 317 -18.98 -24.42 1.97
N LEU A 318 -18.18 -24.32 3.04
CA LEU A 318 -17.37 -25.42 3.58
C LEU A 318 -18.21 -26.66 3.92
N CYS A 319 -19.50 -26.47 4.23
CA CYS A 319 -20.44 -27.52 4.59
C CYS A 319 -21.31 -27.99 3.41
N ALA A 320 -20.93 -27.68 2.16
CA ALA A 320 -21.69 -28.12 0.99
C ALA A 320 -21.79 -29.65 0.94
N THR A 321 -23.01 -30.18 0.87
CA THR A 321 -23.28 -31.62 0.81
C THR A 321 -22.75 -32.27 -0.46
N ARG A 322 -22.51 -31.47 -1.51
CA ARG A 322 -21.87 -31.89 -2.75
C ARG A 322 -20.54 -31.14 -2.88
N PRO A 323 -19.39 -31.83 -2.75
CA PRO A 323 -18.09 -31.25 -3.02
C PRO A 323 -18.05 -30.75 -4.46
N VAL A 324 -17.64 -29.50 -4.66
CA VAL A 324 -17.35 -28.99 -6.00
C VAL A 324 -15.91 -29.34 -6.31
N ALA A 325 -15.72 -30.03 -7.44
CA ALA A 325 -14.38 -30.34 -7.90
C ALA A 325 -13.59 -29.03 -8.04
N PRO A 326 -12.35 -28.96 -7.52
CA PRO A 326 -11.54 -27.77 -7.70
C PRO A 326 -11.47 -27.44 -9.20
N LYS A 327 -11.74 -26.18 -9.56
CA LYS A 327 -11.59 -25.73 -10.94
C LYS A 327 -10.17 -26.07 -11.36
N LYS A 328 -10.00 -26.61 -12.58
CA LYS A 328 -8.67 -26.78 -13.14
C LYS A 328 -7.96 -25.42 -13.08
N PRO A 329 -6.67 -25.38 -12.68
CA PRO A 329 -5.92 -24.13 -12.69
C PRO A 329 -6.04 -23.48 -14.06
N ALA A 330 -6.20 -22.16 -14.06
CA ALA A 330 -6.17 -21.42 -15.31
C ALA A 330 -4.81 -21.65 -16.01
N PRO A 331 -4.78 -21.67 -17.35
CA PRO A 331 -3.55 -21.57 -18.12
C PRO A 331 -2.64 -20.47 -17.57
N THR A 332 -1.33 -20.73 -17.53
CA THR A 332 -0.33 -19.74 -17.12
C THR A 332 0.59 -19.38 -18.28
N ALA A 333 1.39 -18.34 -18.11
CA ALA A 333 2.45 -18.00 -19.05
C ALA A 333 3.53 -19.11 -19.20
N ARG A 334 3.57 -20.10 -18.30
CA ARG A 334 4.56 -21.20 -18.31
C ARG A 334 4.22 -22.31 -19.27
N ASP A 335 2.94 -22.59 -19.44
CA ASP A 335 2.43 -23.74 -20.17
C ASP A 335 1.64 -23.34 -21.43
N HIS A 336 1.42 -22.04 -21.66
CA HIS A 336 0.65 -21.53 -22.80
C HIS A 336 1.28 -20.28 -23.42
N ALA A 337 0.89 -20.00 -24.67
CA ALA A 337 1.22 -18.73 -25.31
C ALA A 337 0.55 -17.57 -24.55
N TRP A 338 1.35 -16.58 -24.14
CA TRP A 338 0.90 -15.44 -23.38
C TRP A 338 1.02 -14.15 -24.19
N SER A 339 -0.06 -13.37 -24.24
CA SER A 339 -0.16 -12.17 -25.07
C SER A 339 -1.09 -11.14 -24.44
N GLU A 340 -1.30 -10.00 -25.09
CA GLU A 340 -2.21 -8.94 -24.64
C GLU A 340 -3.63 -9.43 -24.33
N LYS A 341 -4.08 -10.52 -24.98
CA LYS A 341 -5.40 -11.14 -24.73
C LYS A 341 -5.52 -11.82 -23.37
N ASN A 342 -4.39 -12.13 -22.74
CA ASN A 342 -4.31 -12.76 -21.43
C ASN A 342 -4.15 -11.72 -20.30
N TRP A 343 -3.91 -10.46 -20.64
CA TRP A 343 -3.69 -9.41 -19.65
C TRP A 343 -5.00 -8.90 -19.06
N ASN A 344 -4.91 -8.47 -17.82
CA ASN A 344 -5.99 -7.85 -17.07
C ASN A 344 -5.79 -6.33 -17.04
N VAL A 345 -6.24 -5.67 -18.11
CA VAL A 345 -6.11 -4.21 -18.26
C VAL A 345 -6.89 -3.43 -17.20
N ASP A 346 -7.95 -4.03 -16.67
CA ASP A 346 -8.88 -3.44 -15.70
C ASP A 346 -8.59 -3.88 -14.25
N TYR A 347 -7.40 -4.43 -13.98
CA TYR A 347 -6.99 -5.01 -12.68
C TYR A 347 -7.23 -4.11 -11.44
N ARG A 348 -7.39 -2.80 -11.66
CA ARG A 348 -7.65 -1.80 -10.61
C ARG A 348 -9.12 -1.69 -10.22
N THR A 349 -10.03 -2.15 -11.06
CA THR A 349 -11.48 -1.93 -10.93
C THR A 349 -12.30 -3.20 -11.02
N ASN A 350 -11.72 -4.32 -11.46
CA ASN A 350 -12.43 -5.60 -11.62
C ASN A 350 -12.10 -6.64 -10.52
N ARG A 351 -11.68 -6.16 -9.35
CA ARG A 351 -11.44 -7.03 -8.19
C ARG A 351 -12.73 -7.75 -7.80
N GLU A 352 -12.63 -9.05 -7.56
CA GLU A 352 -13.75 -9.89 -7.13
C GLU A 352 -13.33 -10.73 -5.92
N ASP A 353 -13.87 -10.43 -4.74
CA ASP A 353 -13.58 -11.18 -3.52
C ASP A 353 -14.45 -12.45 -3.39
N VAL A 354 -15.51 -12.57 -4.19
CA VAL A 354 -16.45 -13.70 -4.14
C VAL A 354 -16.59 -14.29 -5.53
N ALA A 355 -16.44 -15.60 -5.63
CA ALA A 355 -16.66 -16.36 -6.83
C ALA A 355 -18.18 -16.44 -7.15
N PRO A 356 -18.59 -16.75 -8.40
CA PRO A 356 -20.00 -16.77 -8.80
C PRO A 356 -20.90 -17.66 -7.94
N GLU A 357 -20.31 -18.64 -7.26
CA GLU A 357 -21.01 -19.59 -6.39
C GLU A 357 -21.41 -19.01 -5.02
N GLY A 358 -20.99 -17.77 -4.73
CA GLY A 358 -21.34 -17.04 -3.52
C GLY A 358 -20.38 -17.28 -2.35
N THR A 359 -20.68 -16.65 -1.22
CA THR A 359 -19.95 -16.77 0.05
C THR A 359 -20.93 -16.99 1.19
N ALA A 360 -20.45 -16.97 2.43
CA ALA A 360 -21.26 -17.21 3.59
C ALA A 360 -22.43 -16.19 3.70
N PRO A 361 -23.68 -16.69 3.77
CA PRO A 361 -24.86 -15.84 3.64
C PRO A 361 -25.03 -14.87 4.81
N CYS A 362 -24.61 -15.25 6.03
CA CYS A 362 -24.68 -14.37 7.19
C CYS A 362 -23.78 -13.11 7.07
N LYS A 363 -22.64 -13.19 6.38
CA LYS A 363 -21.79 -12.01 6.07
C LYS A 363 -22.42 -11.17 4.95
N THR A 364 -23.04 -11.83 3.98
CA THR A 364 -23.72 -11.17 2.85
C THR A 364 -24.95 -10.40 3.31
N ALA A 365 -25.73 -10.97 4.23
CA ALA A 365 -26.94 -10.37 4.80
C ALA A 365 -26.65 -9.28 5.83
N CYS A 366 -25.43 -9.24 6.39
CA CYS A 366 -25.02 -8.15 7.27
C CYS A 366 -24.75 -6.88 6.44
N PRO A 367 -25.44 -5.74 6.70
CA PRO A 367 -25.20 -4.51 5.95
C PRO A 367 -23.79 -3.93 6.11
N ALA A 368 -23.10 -4.26 7.20
CA ALA A 368 -21.72 -3.88 7.45
C ALA A 368 -20.70 -4.92 6.94
N HIS A 369 -21.16 -6.07 6.43
CA HIS A 369 -20.30 -7.16 5.96
C HIS A 369 -19.23 -7.61 6.97
N ILE A 370 -19.54 -7.58 8.27
CA ILE A 370 -18.60 -8.03 9.32
C ILE A 370 -18.23 -9.51 9.13
N ALA A 371 -17.03 -9.89 9.54
CA ALA A 371 -16.52 -11.26 9.43
C ALA A 371 -17.13 -12.23 10.46
N VAL A 372 -18.45 -12.52 10.34
CA VAL A 372 -19.26 -13.32 11.28
C VAL A 372 -18.61 -14.64 11.69
N GLN A 373 -18.18 -15.42 10.71
CA GLN A 373 -17.56 -16.74 10.97
C GLN A 373 -16.25 -16.59 11.72
N GLY A 374 -15.48 -15.54 11.39
CA GLY A 374 -14.19 -15.25 11.99
C GLY A 374 -14.30 -14.90 13.46
N TYR A 375 -15.15 -13.94 13.82
CA TYR A 375 -15.24 -13.53 15.23
C TYR A 375 -15.91 -14.59 16.10
N ILE A 376 -16.84 -15.39 15.57
CA ILE A 376 -17.43 -16.52 16.30
C ILE A 376 -16.37 -17.59 16.58
N LYS A 377 -15.50 -17.90 15.59
CA LYS A 377 -14.39 -18.84 15.78
C LYS A 377 -13.42 -18.36 16.86
N LEU A 378 -13.06 -17.08 16.83
CA LEU A 378 -12.21 -16.46 17.85
C LEU A 378 -12.87 -16.53 19.23
N ALA A 379 -14.16 -16.19 19.33
CA ALA A 379 -14.90 -16.29 20.60
C ALA A 379 -14.98 -17.73 21.12
N ALA A 380 -15.18 -18.72 20.25
CA ALA A 380 -15.16 -20.14 20.63
C ALA A 380 -13.80 -20.61 21.16
N GLN A 381 -12.71 -19.91 20.82
CA GLN A 381 -11.36 -20.13 21.33
C GLN A 381 -11.04 -19.29 22.59
N GLY A 382 -12.01 -18.51 23.09
CA GLY A 382 -11.80 -17.58 24.22
C GLY A 382 -11.03 -16.30 23.85
N ARG A 383 -10.79 -16.05 22.55
CA ARG A 383 -10.03 -14.89 22.03
C ARG A 383 -10.96 -13.69 21.82
N TYR A 384 -11.61 -13.23 22.89
CA TYR A 384 -12.66 -12.22 22.82
C TYR A 384 -12.16 -10.85 22.36
N THR A 385 -10.98 -10.43 22.79
CA THR A 385 -10.38 -9.15 22.35
C THR A 385 -10.13 -9.12 20.85
N GLU A 386 -9.59 -10.21 20.30
CA GLU A 386 -9.33 -10.33 18.86
C GLU A 386 -10.63 -10.44 18.06
N ALA A 387 -11.65 -11.10 18.62
CA ALA A 387 -12.98 -11.13 18.05
C ALA A 387 -13.59 -9.73 17.98
N LEU A 388 -13.43 -8.93 19.04
CA LEU A 388 -13.90 -7.55 19.08
C LEU A 388 -13.15 -6.67 18.07
N GLU A 389 -11.84 -6.77 18.03
CA GLU A 389 -11.00 -6.07 17.05
C GLU A 389 -11.44 -6.38 15.61
N LEU A 390 -11.70 -7.66 15.31
CA LEU A 390 -12.19 -8.08 14.01
C LEU A 390 -13.55 -7.46 13.67
N ILE A 391 -14.49 -7.40 14.61
CA ILE A 391 -15.81 -6.76 14.38
C ILE A 391 -15.66 -5.25 14.14
N LYS A 392 -14.75 -4.60 14.87
CA LYS A 392 -14.54 -3.15 14.80
C LYS A 392 -13.89 -2.67 13.51
N LYS A 393 -13.34 -3.58 12.68
CA LYS A 393 -12.87 -3.24 11.34
C LYS A 393 -14.01 -2.66 10.49
N GLU A 394 -15.18 -3.27 10.50
CA GLU A 394 -16.33 -2.84 9.68
C GLU A 394 -17.51 -2.27 10.48
N ASN A 395 -17.54 -2.44 11.81
CA ASN A 395 -18.61 -1.90 12.65
C ASN A 395 -18.06 -1.11 13.86
N PRO A 396 -18.17 0.23 13.88
CA PRO A 396 -17.71 1.06 14.99
C PRO A 396 -18.56 0.94 16.26
N PHE A 397 -19.78 0.41 16.17
CA PHE A 397 -20.76 0.32 17.26
C PHE A 397 -21.25 -1.12 17.50
N PRO A 398 -20.35 -2.09 17.81
CA PRO A 398 -20.75 -3.48 18.05
C PRO A 398 -21.70 -3.66 19.24
N ALA A 399 -21.56 -2.89 20.32
CA ALA A 399 -22.38 -3.03 21.52
C ALA A 399 -23.80 -2.48 21.31
N VAL A 400 -23.95 -1.33 20.62
CA VAL A 400 -25.27 -0.85 20.17
C VAL A 400 -25.88 -1.85 19.20
N CYS A 401 -25.13 -2.28 18.17
CA CYS A 401 -25.65 -3.23 17.19
C CYS A 401 -26.07 -4.56 17.83
N GLY A 402 -25.40 -5.04 18.89
CA GLY A 402 -25.79 -6.25 19.63
C GLY A 402 -27.06 -6.13 20.48
N ARG A 403 -27.79 -5.01 20.39
CA ARG A 403 -29.04 -4.76 21.12
C ARG A 403 -30.20 -4.42 20.20
N ILE A 404 -29.89 -3.76 19.09
CA ILE A 404 -30.92 -3.19 18.21
C ILE A 404 -30.90 -3.70 16.77
N CYS A 405 -29.91 -4.49 16.39
CA CYS A 405 -29.82 -5.06 15.05
C CYS A 405 -31.09 -5.89 14.74
N PRO A 406 -31.56 -5.92 13.48
CA PRO A 406 -32.65 -6.79 13.06
C PRO A 406 -32.21 -8.24 12.77
N HIS A 407 -30.90 -8.53 12.90
CA HIS A 407 -30.30 -9.87 12.78
C HIS A 407 -30.52 -10.58 11.44
N GLY A 408 -30.52 -9.86 10.31
CA GLY A 408 -30.62 -10.50 8.98
C GLY A 408 -29.55 -11.57 8.69
N CYS A 409 -28.42 -11.53 9.42
CA CYS A 409 -27.41 -12.59 9.39
C CYS A 409 -27.87 -13.93 9.99
N GLU A 410 -28.79 -13.90 10.96
CA GLU A 410 -29.40 -15.08 11.57
C GLU A 410 -30.51 -15.65 10.68
N ASP A 411 -31.32 -14.78 10.06
CA ASP A 411 -32.37 -15.17 9.10
C ASP A 411 -31.80 -16.01 7.95
N GLU A 412 -30.62 -15.63 7.45
CA GLU A 412 -29.93 -16.31 6.35
C GLU A 412 -28.93 -17.38 6.83
N CYS A 413 -28.92 -17.73 8.12
CA CYS A 413 -27.96 -18.67 8.68
C CYS A 413 -28.20 -20.09 8.15
N THR A 414 -27.20 -20.69 7.49
CA THR A 414 -27.33 -22.04 6.93
C THR A 414 -27.59 -23.14 7.97
N ARG A 415 -27.26 -22.90 9.25
CA ARG A 415 -27.56 -23.84 10.34
C ARG A 415 -29.07 -23.97 10.59
N GLY A 416 -29.85 -22.93 10.35
CA GLY A 416 -31.30 -22.96 10.45
C GLY A 416 -31.98 -23.96 9.51
N ASN A 417 -31.28 -24.42 8.46
CA ASN A 417 -31.76 -25.51 7.60
C ASN A 417 -31.62 -26.91 8.24
N ILE A 418 -30.91 -27.01 9.36
CA ILE A 418 -30.69 -28.26 10.09
C ILE A 418 -31.54 -28.25 11.37
N ASP A 419 -31.36 -27.24 12.20
CA ASP A 419 -32.08 -27.04 13.46
C ASP A 419 -32.44 -25.56 13.68
N GLU A 420 -31.56 -24.79 14.33
CA GLU A 420 -31.79 -23.38 14.66
C GLU A 420 -30.62 -22.51 14.19
N PRO A 421 -30.87 -21.27 13.76
CA PRO A 421 -29.81 -20.31 13.49
C PRO A 421 -28.87 -20.15 14.68
N ILE A 422 -27.60 -19.87 14.39
CA ILE A 422 -26.67 -19.45 15.44
C ILE A 422 -27.14 -18.10 16.00
N ALA A 423 -27.11 -17.93 17.31
CA ALA A 423 -27.38 -16.67 18.00
C ALA A 423 -26.20 -15.68 17.81
N ILE A 424 -26.00 -15.26 16.56
CA ILE A 424 -24.91 -14.40 16.08
C ILE A 424 -24.92 -13.07 16.81
N ASP A 425 -26.09 -12.48 17.04
CA ASP A 425 -26.22 -11.18 17.71
C ASP A 425 -25.91 -11.27 19.20
N GLU A 426 -26.40 -12.30 19.90
CA GLU A 426 -26.08 -12.53 21.32
C GLU A 426 -24.59 -12.81 21.54
N ILE A 427 -23.94 -13.55 20.62
CA ILE A 427 -22.48 -13.73 20.66
C ILE A 427 -21.78 -12.38 20.48
N LYS A 428 -22.20 -11.57 19.50
CA LYS A 428 -21.63 -10.23 19.26
C LYS A 428 -21.83 -9.33 20.47
N LYS A 429 -23.03 -9.33 21.07
CA LYS A 429 -23.36 -8.59 22.28
C LYS A 429 -22.45 -9.00 23.45
N PHE A 430 -22.29 -10.30 23.69
CA PHE A 430 -21.40 -10.82 24.72
C PHE A 430 -19.93 -10.38 24.52
N ILE A 431 -19.44 -10.42 23.28
CA ILE A 431 -18.09 -9.96 22.93
C ILE A 431 -17.96 -8.46 23.17
N ALA A 432 -18.91 -7.67 22.67
CA ALA A 432 -18.89 -6.21 22.76
C ALA A 432 -19.07 -5.73 24.21
N ASP A 433 -19.90 -6.39 25.02
CA ASP A 433 -20.12 -6.00 26.41
C ASP A 433 -18.83 -6.04 27.26
N GLN A 434 -17.80 -6.79 26.84
CA GLN A 434 -16.48 -6.77 27.47
C GLN A 434 -15.83 -5.39 27.43
N GLU A 435 -16.13 -4.56 26.43
CA GLU A 435 -15.54 -3.23 26.24
C GLU A 435 -16.21 -2.11 27.04
N LEU A 436 -17.39 -2.42 27.62
CA LEU A 436 -18.09 -1.51 28.51
C LEU A 436 -17.29 -1.29 29.80
N ASP A 437 -16.52 -2.30 30.21
CA ASP A 437 -15.46 -2.17 31.22
C ASP A 437 -14.33 -1.29 30.66
N THR A 438 -14.14 -0.11 31.26
CA THR A 438 -13.14 0.88 30.81
C THR A 438 -11.72 0.34 30.77
N GLU A 439 -11.38 -0.63 31.64
CA GLU A 439 -10.05 -1.24 31.69
C GLU A 439 -9.82 -2.24 30.55
N LYS A 440 -10.89 -2.77 29.95
CA LYS A 440 -10.86 -3.75 28.85
C LYS A 440 -11.24 -3.14 27.50
N ARG A 441 -11.61 -1.87 27.49
CA ARG A 441 -12.12 -1.18 26.30
C ARG A 441 -11.08 -1.20 25.19
N PHE A 442 -11.50 -1.69 24.02
CA PHE A 442 -10.65 -1.70 22.85
C PHE A 442 -10.78 -0.38 22.08
N VAL A 443 -9.69 0.40 22.11
CA VAL A 443 -9.50 1.57 21.27
C VAL A 443 -8.51 1.20 20.15
N PRO A 444 -8.95 1.20 18.88
CA PRO A 444 -8.05 0.87 17.79
C PRO A 444 -6.94 1.91 17.65
N LYS A 445 -5.79 1.47 17.13
CA LYS A 445 -4.68 2.37 16.83
C LYS A 445 -4.99 3.22 15.59
N LYS A 446 -4.48 4.44 15.59
CA LYS A 446 -4.49 5.30 14.41
C LYS A 446 -3.54 4.73 13.35
N ARG A 447 -3.97 4.81 12.09
CA ARG A 447 -3.27 4.32 10.90
C ARG A 447 -2.29 5.36 10.40
N TYR A 448 -2.74 6.60 10.20
CA TYR A 448 -1.94 7.63 9.53
C TYR A 448 -1.65 8.82 10.45
N HIS A 449 -0.98 9.85 9.92
CA HIS A 449 -0.72 11.13 10.58
C HIS A 449 -1.12 12.30 9.68
N LEU A 450 -2.41 12.39 9.35
CA LEU A 450 -2.90 13.36 8.35
C LEU A 450 -3.15 14.74 8.96
N GLY A 451 -3.81 14.82 10.11
CA GLY A 451 -4.03 16.07 10.85
C GLY A 451 -4.92 17.12 10.16
N ASN A 452 -5.37 16.88 8.92
CA ASN A 452 -6.30 17.77 8.23
C ASN A 452 -7.61 17.87 9.01
N LYS A 453 -8.17 19.09 9.10
CA LYS A 453 -9.43 19.36 9.78
C LYS A 453 -10.61 18.80 8.98
N ILE A 454 -11.49 18.07 9.64
CA ILE A 454 -12.76 17.61 9.07
C ILE A 454 -13.91 18.02 9.98
N ALA A 455 -14.92 18.66 9.40
CA ALA A 455 -16.18 18.96 10.06
C ALA A 455 -17.24 17.94 9.63
N ILE A 456 -17.94 17.34 10.60
CA ILE A 456 -19.06 16.41 10.37
C ILE A 456 -20.32 17.04 10.96
N ILE A 457 -21.39 17.10 10.16
CA ILE A 457 -22.67 17.69 10.57
C ILE A 457 -23.62 16.55 10.96
N GLY A 458 -24.04 16.54 12.23
CA GLY A 458 -24.88 15.52 12.84
C GLY A 458 -24.08 14.50 13.65
N GLY A 459 -24.44 14.33 14.91
CA GLY A 459 -23.90 13.36 15.86
C GLY A 459 -24.69 12.05 15.95
N GLY A 460 -25.45 11.70 14.90
CA GLY A 460 -26.14 10.41 14.78
C GLY A 460 -25.24 9.25 14.31
N PRO A 461 -25.77 8.03 14.11
CA PRO A 461 -24.98 6.85 13.74
C PRO A 461 -24.06 7.07 12.54
N ALA A 462 -24.57 7.72 11.48
CA ALA A 462 -23.80 7.97 10.26
C ALA A 462 -22.63 8.93 10.49
N GLY A 463 -22.88 10.04 11.21
CA GLY A 463 -21.84 11.03 11.52
C GLY A 463 -20.79 10.48 12.47
N LEU A 464 -21.20 9.72 13.49
CA LEU A 464 -20.28 9.08 14.41
C LEU A 464 -19.47 7.95 13.73
N ALA A 465 -20.08 7.15 12.86
CA ALA A 465 -19.35 6.13 12.10
C ALA A 465 -18.31 6.77 11.16
N CYS A 466 -18.68 7.85 10.47
CA CYS A 466 -17.75 8.62 9.64
C CYS A 466 -16.60 9.19 10.49
N ALA A 467 -16.92 9.77 11.66
CA ALA A 467 -15.93 10.31 12.59
C ALA A 467 -14.95 9.25 13.08
N TYR A 468 -15.44 8.04 13.39
CA TYR A 468 -14.62 6.93 13.82
C TYR A 468 -13.56 6.57 12.77
N TYR A 469 -13.96 6.32 11.51
CA TYR A 469 -13.01 5.94 10.46
C TYR A 469 -12.02 7.05 10.12
N LEU A 470 -12.48 8.30 10.07
CA LEU A 470 -11.58 9.44 9.86
C LEU A 470 -10.61 9.66 11.03
N ALA A 471 -11.04 9.41 12.27
CA ALA A 471 -10.15 9.48 13.43
C ALA A 471 -9.12 8.35 13.44
N LEU A 472 -9.46 7.16 12.93
CA LEU A 472 -8.47 6.11 12.70
C LEU A 472 -7.42 6.54 11.68
N ASP A 473 -7.80 7.32 10.68
CA ASP A 473 -6.85 7.88 9.71
C ASP A 473 -6.15 9.17 10.22
N ASP A 474 -6.31 9.49 11.51
CA ASP A 474 -5.74 10.66 12.21
C ASP A 474 -6.11 12.02 11.60
N TYR A 475 -7.31 12.14 11.06
CA TYR A 475 -7.89 13.44 10.76
C TYR A 475 -8.28 14.17 12.05
N ALA A 476 -8.16 15.51 12.05
CA ALA A 476 -8.65 16.35 13.14
C ALA A 476 -10.17 16.54 12.99
N VAL A 477 -10.93 15.58 13.51
CA VAL A 477 -12.39 15.52 13.34
C VAL A 477 -13.13 16.33 14.42
N THR A 478 -14.05 17.20 13.99
CA THR A 478 -15.05 17.83 14.84
C THR A 478 -16.46 17.49 14.36
N VAL A 479 -17.27 16.91 15.23
CA VAL A 479 -18.68 16.62 14.99
C VAL A 479 -19.54 17.73 15.60
N PHE A 480 -20.39 18.33 14.79
CA PHE A 480 -21.36 19.36 15.18
C PHE A 480 -22.75 18.71 15.29
N GLU A 481 -23.40 18.85 16.43
CA GLU A 481 -24.72 18.29 16.71
C GLU A 481 -25.67 19.40 17.17
N ARG A 482 -26.89 19.41 16.64
CA ARG A 482 -27.91 20.39 16.96
C ARG A 482 -28.44 20.19 18.38
N GLU A 483 -28.68 18.95 18.76
CA GLU A 483 -29.19 18.61 20.08
C GLU A 483 -28.08 18.68 21.15
N GLU A 484 -28.47 18.69 22.42
CA GLU A 484 -27.54 18.66 23.56
C GLU A 484 -26.85 17.30 23.74
N LYS A 485 -27.37 16.24 23.11
CA LYS A 485 -26.88 14.88 23.24
C LYS A 485 -26.52 14.28 21.89
N LEU A 486 -25.40 13.55 21.87
CA LEU A 486 -24.95 12.75 20.75
C LEU A 486 -25.78 11.46 20.62
N GLY A 487 -25.68 10.81 19.47
CA GLY A 487 -26.33 9.54 19.15
C GLY A 487 -27.56 9.66 18.25
N GLY A 488 -28.09 10.88 18.03
CA GLY A 488 -29.26 11.12 17.19
C GLY A 488 -30.43 10.20 17.56
N MET A 489 -30.96 9.45 16.58
CA MET A 489 -32.08 8.51 16.81
C MET A 489 -31.75 7.39 17.80
N LEU A 490 -30.48 7.02 17.99
CA LEU A 490 -30.09 6.02 19.00
C LEU A 490 -30.38 6.53 20.42
N ALA A 491 -30.06 7.79 20.69
CA ALA A 491 -30.27 8.41 22.00
C ALA A 491 -31.71 8.89 22.22
N MET A 492 -32.36 9.39 21.16
CA MET A 492 -33.63 10.11 21.26
C MET A 492 -34.85 9.25 20.88
N GLY A 493 -34.69 8.26 20.02
CA GLY A 493 -35.79 7.47 19.46
C GLY A 493 -35.94 6.08 20.05
N ILE A 494 -34.85 5.45 20.50
CA ILE A 494 -34.87 4.06 20.98
C ILE A 494 -35.13 4.03 22.49
N PRO A 495 -36.12 3.26 22.97
CA PRO A 495 -36.38 3.14 24.41
C PRO A 495 -35.21 2.51 25.18
N ALA A 496 -34.98 2.97 26.41
CA ALA A 496 -33.86 2.54 27.24
C ALA A 496 -33.83 1.03 27.57
N PHE A 497 -35.00 0.37 27.59
CA PHE A 497 -35.08 -1.08 27.81
C PHE A 497 -34.62 -1.90 26.59
N ARG A 498 -34.50 -1.27 25.42
CA ARG A 498 -33.93 -1.85 24.20
C ARG A 498 -32.47 -1.47 24.00
N LEU A 499 -32.10 -0.24 24.34
CA LEU A 499 -30.73 0.27 24.24
C LEU A 499 -30.43 1.13 25.45
N GLU A 500 -29.59 0.64 26.34
CA GLU A 500 -29.15 1.37 27.51
C GLU A 500 -28.30 2.58 27.09
N LYS A 501 -28.48 3.71 27.79
CA LYS A 501 -27.80 4.97 27.43
C LYS A 501 -26.30 4.86 27.64
N GLU A 502 -25.93 4.16 28.70
CA GLU A 502 -24.56 3.93 29.13
C GLU A 502 -23.76 3.14 28.07
N VAL A 503 -24.43 2.27 27.31
CA VAL A 503 -23.81 1.49 26.23
C VAL A 503 -23.47 2.41 25.05
N LEU A 504 -24.41 3.26 24.65
CA LEU A 504 -24.18 4.24 23.60
C LEU A 504 -23.08 5.23 24.00
N ASP A 505 -23.11 5.73 25.23
CA ASP A 505 -22.10 6.66 25.74
C ASP A 505 -20.70 6.02 25.78
N ALA A 506 -20.60 4.74 26.15
CA ALA A 506 -19.34 3.99 26.16
C ALA A 506 -18.70 3.86 24.77
N GLU A 507 -19.50 3.63 23.71
CA GLU A 507 -18.96 3.57 22.35
C GLU A 507 -18.61 4.97 21.80
N ILE A 508 -19.35 6.00 22.19
CA ILE A 508 -19.00 7.41 21.88
C ILE A 508 -17.69 7.80 22.59
N ASP A 509 -17.43 7.29 23.80
CA ASP A 509 -16.16 7.53 24.49
C ASP A 509 -14.95 6.97 23.73
N VAL A 510 -15.11 5.88 22.97
CA VAL A 510 -14.03 5.39 22.10
C VAL A 510 -13.65 6.47 21.08
N LEU A 511 -14.63 7.17 20.49
CA LEU A 511 -14.36 8.27 19.57
C LEU A 511 -13.66 9.45 20.28
N ARG A 512 -14.06 9.76 21.52
CA ARG A 512 -13.37 10.78 22.34
C ARG A 512 -11.91 10.40 22.57
N GLN A 513 -11.63 9.12 22.88
CA GLN A 513 -10.27 8.61 23.07
C GLN A 513 -9.44 8.61 21.77
N LEU A 514 -10.08 8.43 20.62
CA LEU A 514 -9.46 8.63 19.30
C LEU A 514 -9.18 10.12 18.98
N GLY A 515 -9.67 11.05 19.80
CA GLY A 515 -9.45 12.49 19.66
C GLY A 515 -10.55 13.23 18.91
N VAL A 516 -11.71 12.60 18.64
CA VAL A 516 -12.85 13.27 18.02
C VAL A 516 -13.39 14.34 18.97
N GLN A 517 -13.56 15.55 18.45
CA GLN A 517 -14.18 16.65 19.17
C GLN A 517 -15.67 16.72 18.87
N PHE A 518 -16.46 17.11 19.88
CA PHE A 518 -17.91 17.23 19.77
C PHE A 518 -18.35 18.64 20.16
N LYS A 519 -19.20 19.25 19.34
CA LYS A 519 -19.85 20.53 19.58
C LYS A 519 -21.36 20.34 19.48
N THR A 520 -22.00 20.13 20.62
CA THR A 520 -23.46 20.00 20.76
C THR A 520 -24.13 21.37 20.85
N GLY A 521 -25.44 21.42 20.66
CA GLY A 521 -26.19 22.68 20.67
C GLY A 521 -25.87 23.62 19.50
N VAL A 522 -25.33 23.11 18.39
CA VAL A 522 -24.94 23.90 17.22
C VAL A 522 -25.74 23.48 16.00
N ASN A 523 -26.60 24.37 15.52
CA ASN A 523 -27.38 24.18 14.30
C ASN A 523 -26.61 24.74 13.08
N VAL A 524 -25.92 23.87 12.35
CA VAL A 524 -25.19 24.27 11.14
C VAL A 524 -26.18 24.70 10.05
N GLY A 525 -26.01 25.93 9.55
CA GLY A 525 -26.93 26.63 8.66
C GLY A 525 -27.64 27.80 9.34
N GLU A 526 -27.71 27.82 10.67
CA GLU A 526 -28.26 28.92 11.48
C GLU A 526 -27.20 29.56 12.37
N ASP A 527 -26.52 28.77 13.19
CA ASP A 527 -25.49 29.25 14.14
C ASP A 527 -24.11 29.38 13.49
N ILE A 528 -23.80 28.50 12.53
CA ILE A 528 -22.54 28.44 11.79
C ILE A 528 -22.84 28.12 10.33
N THR A 529 -22.24 28.83 9.38
CA THR A 529 -22.42 28.59 7.95
C THR A 529 -21.38 27.62 7.38
N LEU A 530 -21.61 27.11 6.16
CA LEU A 530 -20.59 26.29 5.48
C LEU A 530 -19.31 27.07 5.18
N ASP A 531 -19.39 28.39 4.99
CA ASP A 531 -18.21 29.21 4.73
C ASP A 531 -17.39 29.43 6.01
N ASP A 532 -18.04 29.53 7.17
CA ASP A 532 -17.35 29.54 8.48
C ASP A 532 -16.58 28.24 8.75
N LEU A 533 -17.09 27.11 8.24
CA LEU A 533 -16.40 25.81 8.35
C LEU A 533 -15.21 25.67 7.37
N ARG A 534 -15.21 26.43 6.27
CA ARG A 534 -14.15 26.43 5.25
C ARG A 534 -13.01 27.39 5.55
N ALA A 535 -13.30 28.47 6.27
CA ALA A 535 -12.34 29.48 6.72
C ALA A 535 -11.36 28.89 7.76
#